data_AF-A0A259CUP2-F1
#
_entry.id   AF-A0A259CUP2-F1
#
_cell.length_a   1.000
_cell.length_b   1.000
_cell.length_c   1.000
_cell.angle_alpha   90.00
_cell.angle_beta   90.00
_cell.angle_gamma   90.00
#
_symmetry.space_group_name_H-M   'P 1'
#
loop_
_entity.id
_entity.type
_entity.pdbx_description
1 polymer ?
#
loop_
_entity_poly.entity_id
_entity_poly.type
_entity_poly.pdbx_seq_one_letter_code
_entity_poly.pdbx_strand_id
1 'polypeptide(L)'
;MQMTNNPLNTLYHAHIYFNNEQSALATQVREQIIHDIPQLTYRGQLIPMSIGPHPKPMFELHIPGDCINFAMASIDTLREGLSVLIHPVNDNEYLAHTQHAKWLGVALPLKIEVLK
;
A
#
# COMPACT_ATOMS: atom_id res chain seq x y z
N MET A 1 -23.67 10.33 12.17
CA MET A 1 -23.32 11.16 11.00
C MET A 1 -22.26 10.41 10.20
N GLN A 2 -22.58 9.93 9.01
CA GLN A 2 -21.58 9.39 8.10
C GLN A 2 -20.87 10.60 7.48
N MET A 3 -19.62 10.84 7.85
CA MET A 3 -18.78 11.77 7.11
C MET A 3 -18.52 11.12 5.76
N THR A 4 -19.16 11.63 4.71
CA THR A 4 -18.85 11.27 3.34
C THR A 4 -17.44 11.78 3.06
N ASN A 5 -16.44 10.91 3.23
CA ASN A 5 -15.07 11.20 2.84
C ASN A 5 -15.09 11.51 1.34
N ASN A 6 -14.90 12.78 1.01
CA ASN A 6 -14.63 13.18 -0.36
C ASN A 6 -13.28 12.55 -0.72
N PRO A 7 -13.23 11.56 -1.64
CA PRO A 7 -11.98 10.84 -1.93
C PRO A 7 -10.85 11.79 -2.36
N LEU A 8 -11.19 12.97 -2.87
CA LEU A 8 -10.24 14.01 -3.30
C LEU A 8 -9.31 14.53 -2.18
N ASN A 9 -9.72 14.46 -0.91
CA ASN A 9 -8.88 14.93 0.23
C ASN A 9 -8.28 13.77 1.06
N THR A 10 -8.49 12.53 0.64
CA THR A 10 -8.03 11.35 1.39
C THR A 10 -6.63 10.96 0.94
N LEU A 11 -5.72 10.65 1.88
CA LEU A 11 -4.43 10.02 1.55
C LEU A 11 -4.59 8.50 1.63
N TYR A 12 -3.91 7.76 0.76
CA TYR A 12 -3.86 6.30 0.80
C TYR A 12 -2.42 5.83 0.98
N HIS A 13 -2.23 4.74 1.72
CA HIS A 13 -0.98 4.01 1.77
C HIS A 13 -1.08 2.74 0.94
N ALA A 14 -0.05 2.47 0.14
CA ALA A 14 0.15 1.19 -0.52
C ALA A 14 1.38 0.49 0.06
N HIS A 15 1.17 -0.73 0.56
CA HIS A 15 2.22 -1.60 1.08
C HIS A 15 2.43 -2.76 0.13
N ILE A 16 3.58 -2.78 -0.54
CA ILE A 16 3.94 -3.81 -1.51
C ILE A 16 4.82 -4.83 -0.80
N TYR A 17 4.33 -6.06 -0.68
CA TYR A 17 4.98 -7.12 0.09
C TYR A 17 5.86 -8.01 -0.78
N PHE A 18 7.00 -8.39 -0.24
CA PHE A 18 7.95 -9.31 -0.88
C PHE A 18 8.51 -10.30 0.15
N ASN A 19 9.12 -11.39 -0.32
CA ASN A 19 9.96 -12.26 0.51
C ASN A 19 11.42 -11.82 0.38
N ASN A 20 12.29 -12.15 1.35
CA ASN A 20 13.69 -11.69 1.34
C ASN A 20 14.46 -12.08 0.05
N GLU A 21 14.14 -13.23 -0.54
CA GLU A 21 14.74 -13.69 -1.80
C GLU A 21 14.31 -12.85 -3.01
N GLN A 22 13.23 -12.07 -2.87
CA GLN A 22 12.65 -11.20 -3.91
C GLN A 22 13.10 -9.74 -3.78
N SER A 23 14.09 -9.42 -2.96
CA SER A 23 14.49 -8.01 -2.69
C SER A 23 14.88 -7.25 -3.97
N ALA A 24 15.57 -7.92 -4.91
CA ALA A 24 15.89 -7.33 -6.21
C ALA A 24 14.65 -7.02 -7.06
N LEU A 25 13.68 -7.95 -7.10
CA LEU A 25 12.39 -7.74 -7.77
C LEU A 25 11.62 -6.60 -7.11
N ALA A 26 11.54 -6.56 -5.78
CA ALA A 26 10.87 -5.50 -5.04
C ALA A 26 11.49 -4.12 -5.32
N THR A 27 12.81 -4.06 -5.47
CA THR A 27 13.52 -2.83 -5.86
C THR A 27 13.13 -2.39 -7.28
N GLN A 28 13.12 -3.32 -8.24
CA GLN A 28 12.70 -3.02 -9.61
C GLN A 28 11.25 -2.53 -9.67
N VAL A 29 10.32 -3.24 -9.02
CA VAL A 29 8.90 -2.89 -8.95
C VAL A 29 8.73 -1.50 -8.33
N ARG A 30 9.44 -1.22 -7.24
CA ARG A 30 9.42 0.09 -6.58
C ARG A 30 9.83 1.21 -7.54
N GLU A 31 10.96 1.07 -8.22
CA GLU A 31 11.44 2.12 -9.14
C GLU A 31 10.48 2.32 -10.31
N GLN A 32 9.91 1.24 -10.87
CA GLN A 32 8.96 1.32 -11.96
C GLN A 32 7.66 2.02 -11.55
N ILE A 33 7.11 1.69 -10.37
CA ILE A 33 5.92 2.36 -9.84
C ILE A 33 6.19 3.85 -9.57
N ILE A 34 7.35 4.17 -8.97
CA ILE A 34 7.74 5.56 -8.70
C ILE A 34 7.87 6.37 -9.99
N HIS A 35 8.39 5.76 -11.05
CA HIS A 35 8.50 6.39 -12.36
C HIS A 35 7.13 6.63 -13.00
N ASP A 36 6.23 5.65 -12.95
CA ASP A 36 4.92 5.71 -13.60
C ASP A 36 3.90 6.60 -12.86
N ILE A 37 4.09 6.78 -11.55
CA ILE A 37 3.18 7.55 -10.68
C ILE A 37 3.95 8.73 -10.05
N PRO A 38 4.22 9.81 -10.81
CA PRO A 38 4.94 10.97 -10.28
C PRO A 38 4.18 11.72 -9.17
N GLN A 39 2.87 11.47 -9.01
CA GLN A 39 2.01 12.09 -7.99
C GLN A 39 2.22 11.55 -6.58
N LEU A 40 2.99 10.47 -6.40
CA LEU A 40 3.27 9.92 -5.07
C LEU A 40 3.91 10.98 -4.16
N THR A 41 3.33 11.15 -2.97
CA THR A 41 3.79 12.14 -1.97
C THR A 41 4.87 11.58 -1.05
N TYR A 42 4.99 10.26 -0.94
CA TYR A 42 6.03 9.56 -0.19
C TYR A 42 6.44 8.28 -0.90
N ARG A 43 7.74 7.96 -0.79
CA ARG A 43 8.42 6.85 -1.48
C ARG A 43 9.33 6.14 -0.49
N GLY A 44 8.77 5.28 0.36
CA GLY A 44 9.49 4.54 1.39
C GLY A 44 10.57 3.64 0.82
N GLN A 45 11.63 3.39 1.58
CA GLN A 45 12.65 2.40 1.23
C GLN A 45 12.13 0.98 1.50
N LEU A 46 12.84 -0.04 0.99
CA LEU A 46 12.55 -1.42 1.35
C LEU A 46 12.82 -1.63 2.85
N ILE A 47 11.86 -2.26 3.53
CA ILE A 47 11.98 -2.73 4.91
C ILE A 47 12.10 -4.25 4.85
N PRO A 48 13.28 -4.84 5.09
CA PRO A 48 13.54 -6.27 4.90
C PRO A 48 13.05 -7.14 6.07
N MET A 49 11.97 -6.73 6.74
CA MET A 49 11.42 -7.41 7.91
C MET A 49 9.94 -7.06 8.13
N SER A 50 9.24 -7.87 8.92
CA SER A 50 7.89 -7.52 9.39
C SER A 50 7.94 -6.36 10.38
N ILE A 51 7.03 -5.39 10.27
CA ILE A 51 6.94 -4.24 11.18
C ILE A 51 5.47 -3.81 11.33
N GLY A 52 5.06 -3.44 12.55
CA GLY A 52 3.67 -3.06 12.83
C GLY A 52 2.67 -4.15 12.39
N PRO A 53 1.59 -3.80 11.65
CA PRO A 53 0.60 -4.77 11.18
C PRO A 53 1.10 -5.64 10.02
N HIS A 54 2.25 -5.31 9.43
CA HIS A 54 2.76 -5.90 8.19
C HIS A 54 3.51 -7.21 8.47
N PRO A 55 3.03 -8.36 7.94
CA PRO A 55 3.58 -9.68 8.30
C PRO A 55 4.85 -10.06 7.52
N LYS A 56 5.19 -9.31 6.47
CA LYS A 56 6.31 -9.58 5.55
C LYS A 56 7.17 -8.33 5.33
N PRO A 57 8.40 -8.49 4.79
CA PRO A 57 9.11 -7.39 4.16
C PRO A 57 8.22 -6.62 3.19
N MET A 58 8.33 -5.30 3.21
CA MET A 58 7.51 -4.43 2.36
C MET A 58 8.21 -3.11 2.05
N PHE A 59 7.65 -2.34 1.13
CA PHE A 59 7.87 -0.90 1.05
C PHE A 59 6.52 -0.19 0.97
N GLU A 60 6.52 1.07 1.40
CA GLU A 60 5.33 1.91 1.52
C GLU A 60 5.37 3.07 0.53
N LEU A 61 4.24 3.35 -0.12
CA LEU A 61 4.03 4.51 -0.97
C LEU A 61 2.79 5.28 -0.49
N HIS A 62 2.83 6.61 -0.57
CA HIS A 62 1.67 7.46 -0.27
C HIS A 62 1.06 8.00 -1.56
N ILE A 63 -0.24 7.79 -1.71
CA ILE A 63 -1.02 8.08 -2.90
C ILE A 63 -2.07 9.15 -2.55
N PRO A 64 -2.02 10.34 -3.18
CA PRO A 64 -3.11 11.30 -3.13
C PRO A 64 -4.44 10.70 -3.61
N GLY A 65 -5.54 11.02 -2.92
CA GLY A 65 -6.83 10.42 -3.21
C GLY A 65 -7.45 10.85 -4.54
N ASP A 66 -7.01 11.97 -5.12
CA ASP A 66 -7.38 12.39 -6.47
C ASP A 66 -6.74 11.52 -7.58
N CYS A 67 -5.61 10.85 -7.29
CA CYS A 67 -4.93 9.95 -8.23
C CYS A 67 -5.10 8.46 -7.90
N ILE A 68 -5.87 8.10 -6.87
CA ILE A 68 -5.97 6.72 -6.36
C ILE A 68 -6.37 5.69 -7.42
N ASN A 69 -7.34 6.00 -8.29
CA ASN A 69 -7.80 5.05 -9.30
C ASN A 69 -6.72 4.76 -10.35
N PHE A 70 -6.00 5.81 -10.79
CA PHE A 70 -4.87 5.68 -11.69
C PHE A 70 -3.74 4.87 -11.02
N ALA A 71 -3.38 5.25 -9.80
CA ALA A 71 -2.31 4.60 -9.07
C ALA A 71 -2.59 3.11 -8.80
N MET A 72 -3.81 2.76 -8.39
CA MET A 72 -4.21 1.37 -8.21
C MET A 72 -4.07 0.54 -9.49
N ALA A 73 -4.51 1.10 -10.63
CA ALA A 73 -4.40 0.42 -11.93
C ALA A 73 -2.94 0.23 -12.35
N SER A 74 -2.11 1.28 -12.25
CA SER A 74 -0.67 1.19 -12.53
C SER A 74 0.05 0.22 -11.60
N ILE A 75 -0.27 0.20 -10.30
CA ILE A 75 0.34 -0.76 -9.37
C ILE A 75 -0.05 -2.19 -9.73
N ASP A 76 -1.30 -2.45 -10.10
CA ASP A 76 -1.73 -3.82 -10.45
C ASP A 76 -1.02 -4.36 -11.70
N THR A 77 -0.70 -3.50 -12.67
CA THR A 77 0.05 -3.90 -13.87
C THR A 77 1.55 -4.06 -13.59
N LEU A 78 2.12 -3.26 -12.68
CA LEU A 78 3.56 -3.20 -12.43
C LEU A 78 4.04 -4.08 -11.26
N ARG A 79 3.13 -4.63 -10.44
CA ARG A 79 3.50 -5.34 -9.20
C ARG A 79 4.19 -6.69 -9.41
N GLU A 80 4.31 -7.20 -10.63
CA GLU A 80 5.04 -8.45 -10.95
C GLU A 80 4.64 -9.64 -10.04
N GLY A 81 3.34 -9.75 -9.73
CA GLY A 81 2.80 -10.79 -8.85
C GLY A 81 2.98 -10.56 -7.35
N LEU A 82 3.70 -9.52 -6.91
CA LEU A 82 3.77 -9.11 -5.50
C LEU A 82 2.38 -8.75 -4.98
N SER A 83 2.15 -9.02 -3.69
CA SER A 83 0.87 -8.70 -3.04
C SER A 83 0.90 -7.26 -2.55
N VAL A 84 -0.21 -6.54 -2.70
CA VAL A 84 -0.30 -5.12 -2.30
C VAL A 84 -1.52 -4.89 -1.44
N LEU A 85 -1.32 -4.33 -0.25
CA LEU A 85 -2.39 -3.76 0.57
C LEU A 85 -2.49 -2.27 0.28
N ILE A 86 -3.68 -1.79 -0.05
CA ILE A 86 -3.95 -0.36 -0.24
C ILE A 86 -5.06 0.04 0.71
N HIS A 87 -4.82 1.01 1.58
CA HIS A 87 -5.82 1.48 2.54
C HIS A 87 -5.83 3.02 2.63
N PRO A 88 -6.99 3.64 2.93
CA PRO A 88 -7.01 5.06 3.27
C PRO A 88 -6.31 5.29 4.61
N VAL A 89 -5.75 6.48 4.80
CA VAL A 89 -5.33 7.00 6.10
C VAL A 89 -6.57 7.52 6.81
N ASN A 90 -6.81 7.02 8.03
CA ASN A 90 -7.93 7.43 8.86
C ASN A 90 -7.56 7.30 10.35
N ASP A 91 -8.37 7.88 11.24
CA ASP A 91 -8.12 7.80 12.69
C ASP A 91 -8.35 6.39 13.26
N ASN A 92 -9.08 5.53 12.54
CA ASN A 92 -9.38 4.16 12.95
C ASN A 92 -8.57 3.18 12.09
N GLU A 93 -7.33 2.99 12.52
CA GLU A 93 -6.33 2.17 11.82
C GLU A 93 -6.85 0.74 11.60
N TYR A 94 -7.58 0.17 12.57
CA TYR A 94 -8.23 -1.13 12.39
C TYR A 94 -9.16 -1.16 11.19
N LEU A 95 -10.08 -0.19 11.06
CA LEU A 95 -11.00 -0.11 9.93
C LEU A 95 -10.30 0.24 8.61
N ALA A 96 -9.27 1.09 8.64
CA ALA A 96 -8.42 1.36 7.47
C ALA A 96 -7.86 0.06 6.89
N HIS A 97 -7.19 -0.74 7.71
CA HIS A 97 -6.46 -1.93 7.28
C HIS A 97 -7.36 -3.15 7.02
N THR A 98 -8.63 -3.10 7.43
CA THR A 98 -9.59 -4.20 7.26
C THR A 98 -10.71 -3.85 6.29
N GLN A 99 -11.73 -3.12 6.75
CA GLN A 99 -12.96 -2.88 6.00
C GLN A 99 -12.78 -1.92 4.83
N HIS A 100 -11.88 -0.94 4.96
CA HIS A 100 -11.64 0.07 3.94
C HIS A 100 -10.43 -0.24 3.06
N ALA A 101 -9.73 -1.34 3.35
CA ALA A 101 -8.58 -1.78 2.59
C ALA A 101 -9.00 -2.50 1.30
N LYS A 102 -8.11 -2.46 0.32
CA LYS A 102 -8.16 -3.25 -0.89
C LYS A 102 -6.86 -4.03 -1.05
N TRP A 103 -6.98 -5.22 -1.63
CA TRP A 103 -5.84 -6.06 -1.96
C TRP A 103 -5.71 -6.19 -3.47
N LEU A 104 -4.48 -6.07 -3.95
CA LEU A 104 -4.07 -6.52 -5.28
C LEU A 104 -3.24 -7.80 -5.12
N GLY A 105 -3.65 -8.86 -5.80
CA GLY A 105 -3.08 -10.19 -5.60
C GLY A 105 -3.59 -10.90 -4.34
N VAL A 106 -2.72 -11.64 -3.66
CA VAL A 106 -3.09 -12.48 -2.52
C VAL A 106 -3.13 -11.65 -1.24
N ALA A 107 -4.26 -11.65 -0.55
CA ALA A 107 -4.36 -11.02 0.76
C ALA A 107 -3.50 -11.75 1.80
N LEU A 108 -2.75 -10.99 2.60
CA LEU A 108 -1.92 -11.53 3.68
C LEU A 108 -2.62 -11.39 5.03
N PRO A 109 -2.40 -12.32 5.98
CA PRO A 109 -2.93 -12.22 7.33
C PRO A 109 -2.17 -11.13 8.11
N LEU A 110 -2.71 -9.91 8.10
CA LEU A 110 -2.15 -8.79 8.87
C LEU A 110 -2.21 -9.07 10.38
N LYS A 111 -1.27 -8.50 11.13
CA LYS A 111 -1.25 -8.52 12.61
C LYS A 111 -2.24 -7.48 13.16
N ILE A 112 -3.53 -7.65 12.86
CA ILE A 112 -4.58 -6.65 13.13
C ILE A 112 -4.70 -6.29 14.62
N GLU A 113 -4.24 -7.16 15.52
CA GLU A 113 -4.20 -6.97 16.96
C GLU A 113 -3.31 -5.80 17.42
N VAL A 114 -2.40 -5.31 16.56
CA VAL A 114 -1.54 -4.16 16.87
C VAL A 114 -2.16 -2.82 16.45
N LEU A 115 -3.29 -2.86 15.73
CA LEU A 115 -3.99 -1.68 15.22
C LEU A 115 -4.91 -1.11 16.31
N LYS A 116 -5.04 0.22 16.33
CA LYS A 116 -5.92 0.95 17.23
C LYS A 116 -7.24 1.34 16.56
#